data_AF-A0A976Q0D1-F1
#
_entry.id   AF-A0A976Q0D1-F1
#
_cell.length_a   1.000
_cell.length_b   1.000
_cell.length_c   1.000
_cell.angle_alpha   90.00
_cell.angle_beta   90.00
_cell.angle_gamma   90.00
#
_symmetry.space_group_name_H-M   'P 1'
#
loop_
_entity.id
_entity.type
_entity.pdbx_description
1 polymer ?
#
loop_
_entity_poly.entity_id
_entity_poly.type
_entity_poly.pdbx_seq_one_letter_code
_entity_poly.pdbx_strand_id
1 'polypeptide(L)'
;ELVTGWQGLREAARRFDADCVCTGILQTVRNEHLSTQFMSPLNRYYALNEQVLLSRSGRPIELDIVGHEHLHVEQSDVMLESATTSFQIHMQVPQDKAARYINASMVISAPLVALAANSPYLFGHDLWDETRIPVFEQAVSSGGFLHASAGPLKRITFGNNYVRESLWECFEENLDHYPILLPHDFGTASEEMAHLRLHNGTIWRWNRPLIGFDEQPHLRIEQRVVPSGPSTVDMVANMAFYYGLVETLAHSPVRPEMQLDFAISRDNFYQAARHGLDAHIQWLDGNSISVKRLILDKLMEMAWQGLEQLGISSPDIHQWLGIVEQRVISGQTGTRWQREYVKRHGADMHALLDAYRQGQDSMAPVHEWEL
;
A
#
# COMPACT_ATOMS: atom_id res chain seq x y z
N GLU A 1 -5.80 18.65 7.80
CA GLU A 1 -4.53 18.14 8.33
C GLU A 1 -3.53 17.77 7.24
N LEU A 2 -3.83 16.80 6.35
CA LEU A 2 -2.90 16.35 5.30
C LEU A 2 -2.32 17.50 4.46
N VAL A 3 -3.17 18.41 3.95
CA VAL A 3 -2.74 19.58 3.17
C VAL A 3 -1.81 20.49 3.98
N THR A 4 -2.15 20.77 5.24
CA THR A 4 -1.35 21.60 6.14
C THR A 4 0.00 20.96 6.43
N GLY A 5 0.03 19.65 6.70
CA GLY A 5 1.26 18.89 6.91
C GLY A 5 2.14 18.88 5.67
N TRP A 6 1.56 18.71 4.49
CA TRP A 6 2.27 18.75 3.21
C TRP A 6 2.89 20.13 2.93
N GLN A 7 2.13 21.21 3.18
CA GLN A 7 2.64 22.57 3.05
C GLN A 7 3.80 22.83 4.02
N GLY A 8 3.66 22.45 5.29
CA GLY A 8 4.71 22.60 6.29
C GLY A 8 5.98 21.81 5.93
N LEU A 9 5.84 20.60 5.37
CA LEU A 9 6.98 19.82 4.88
C LEU A 9 7.71 20.53 3.74
N ARG A 10 6.98 21.05 2.75
CA ARG A 10 7.59 21.78 1.62
C ARG A 10 8.26 23.08 2.06
N GLU A 11 7.67 23.81 2.99
CA GLU A 11 8.29 24.98 3.60
C GLU A 11 9.60 24.64 4.32
N ALA A 12 9.65 23.50 5.02
CA ALA A 12 10.86 23.03 5.66
C ALA A 12 11.93 22.62 4.62
N ALA A 13 11.55 21.88 3.57
CA ALA A 13 12.46 21.45 2.52
C ALA A 13 13.11 22.62 1.77
N ARG A 14 12.36 23.69 1.48
CA ARG A 14 12.87 24.90 0.82
C ARG A 14 14.00 25.59 1.60
N ARG A 15 14.08 25.41 2.92
CA ARG A 15 15.19 25.94 3.74
C ARG A 15 16.52 25.25 3.44
N PHE A 16 16.48 24.11 2.76
CA PHE A 16 17.63 23.29 2.35
C PHE A 16 17.81 23.26 0.83
N ASP A 17 17.20 24.20 0.09
CA ASP A 17 17.23 24.22 -1.39
C ASP A 17 16.68 22.92 -2.01
N ALA A 18 15.66 22.34 -1.37
CA ALA A 18 14.99 21.11 -1.78
C ALA A 18 13.47 21.33 -1.93
N ASP A 19 12.83 20.42 -2.65
CA ASP A 19 11.37 20.30 -2.70
C ASP A 19 10.95 18.85 -2.39
N CYS A 20 9.68 18.65 -2.11
CA CYS A 20 9.11 17.34 -1.83
C CYS A 20 8.07 16.97 -2.88
N VAL A 21 7.99 15.68 -3.22
CA VAL A 21 7.00 15.15 -4.15
C VAL A 21 6.28 13.95 -3.52
N CYS A 22 4.95 13.95 -3.59
CA CYS A 22 4.12 12.81 -3.17
C CYS A 22 4.00 11.81 -4.32
N THR A 23 4.83 10.79 -4.36
CA THR A 23 4.75 9.75 -5.41
C THR A 23 4.85 8.37 -4.77
N GLY A 24 4.53 7.30 -5.50
CA GLY A 24 4.74 5.94 -5.01
C GLY A 24 6.17 5.44 -5.25
N ILE A 25 6.76 5.77 -6.40
CA ILE A 25 8.20 5.64 -6.67
C ILE A 25 8.66 6.94 -7.30
N LEU A 26 9.79 7.48 -6.82
CA LEU A 26 10.37 8.69 -7.40
C LEU A 26 10.86 8.40 -8.82
N GLN A 27 10.36 9.14 -9.79
CA GLN A 27 10.58 8.89 -11.22
C GLN A 27 12.08 8.88 -11.60
N THR A 28 12.87 9.70 -10.91
CA THR A 28 14.32 9.84 -11.12
C THR A 28 15.17 8.94 -10.22
N VAL A 29 14.56 8.08 -9.40
CA VAL A 29 15.31 7.16 -8.54
C VAL A 29 16.14 6.21 -9.40
N ARG A 30 17.39 6.01 -9.01
CA ARG A 30 18.34 5.06 -9.62
C ARG A 30 18.84 4.12 -8.54
N ASN A 31 19.34 2.96 -8.94
CA ASN A 31 19.82 1.94 -8.01
C ASN A 31 20.92 2.50 -7.07
N GLU A 32 21.82 3.32 -7.61
CA GLU A 32 22.89 4.00 -6.85
C GLU A 32 22.39 4.98 -5.77
N HIS A 33 21.15 5.48 -5.88
CA HIS A 33 20.54 6.33 -4.86
C HIS A 33 20.03 5.52 -3.66
N LEU A 34 19.90 4.20 -3.80
CA LEU A 34 19.38 3.30 -2.78
C LEU A 34 20.54 2.57 -2.11
N SER A 35 21.24 3.25 -1.21
CA SER A 35 22.37 2.68 -0.47
C SER A 35 22.36 3.11 0.99
N THR A 36 23.06 2.34 1.83
CA THR A 36 23.19 2.63 3.26
C THR A 36 23.75 4.03 3.58
N GLN A 37 24.40 4.71 2.61
CA GLN A 37 24.85 6.10 2.74
C GLN A 37 23.68 7.09 2.90
N PHE A 38 22.53 6.78 2.30
CA PHE A 38 21.32 7.60 2.37
C PHE A 38 20.30 7.08 3.40
N MET A 39 20.67 6.05 4.17
CA MET A 39 19.84 5.51 5.24
C MET A 39 19.76 6.51 6.39
N SER A 40 18.55 6.78 6.87
CA SER A 40 18.33 7.56 8.09
C SER A 40 19.15 6.97 9.26
N PRO A 41 19.86 7.79 10.06
CA PRO A 41 20.80 7.31 11.06
C PRO A 41 20.09 6.84 12.35
N LEU A 42 19.20 5.85 12.21
CA LEU A 42 18.51 5.20 13.32
C LEU A 42 19.01 3.77 13.47
N ASN A 43 19.42 3.39 14.68
CA ASN A 43 19.92 2.04 15.01
C ASN A 43 18.99 0.92 14.52
N ARG A 44 17.67 1.18 14.52
CA ARG A 44 16.67 0.25 14.02
C ARG A 44 16.88 -0.12 12.54
N TYR A 45 17.21 0.84 11.68
CA TYR A 45 17.38 0.57 10.25
C TYR A 45 18.66 -0.21 9.97
N TYR A 46 19.75 0.12 10.66
CA TYR A 46 20.98 -0.67 10.58
C TYR A 46 20.79 -2.11 11.08
N ALA A 47 20.08 -2.28 12.21
CA ALA A 47 19.74 -3.61 12.72
C ALA A 47 18.83 -4.38 11.76
N LEU A 48 17.83 -3.74 11.15
CA LEU A 48 16.99 -4.39 10.13
C LEU A 48 17.82 -4.85 8.93
N ASN A 49 18.70 -3.99 8.41
CA ASN A 49 19.59 -4.32 7.31
C ASN A 49 20.44 -5.56 7.62
N GLU A 50 21.12 -5.54 8.77
CA GLU A 50 21.96 -6.65 9.22
C GLU A 50 21.13 -7.95 9.36
N GLN A 51 20.00 -7.89 10.06
CA GLN A 51 19.22 -9.08 10.38
C GLN A 51 18.52 -9.67 9.15
N VAL A 52 18.09 -8.85 8.20
CA VAL A 52 17.55 -9.34 6.91
C VAL A 52 18.65 -10.04 6.11
N LEU A 53 19.84 -9.46 5.99
CA LEU A 53 20.95 -10.10 5.27
C LEU A 53 21.43 -11.38 5.96
N LEU A 54 21.51 -11.39 7.30
CA LEU A 54 21.82 -12.59 8.09
C LEU A 54 20.78 -13.69 7.85
N SER A 55 19.48 -13.35 7.82
CA SER A 55 18.42 -14.31 7.51
C SER A 55 18.56 -14.93 6.12
N ARG A 56 19.22 -14.22 5.19
CA ARG A 56 19.51 -14.65 3.82
C ARG A 56 20.88 -15.33 3.67
N SER A 57 21.57 -15.60 4.77
CA SER A 57 22.95 -16.12 4.79
C SER A 57 23.93 -15.22 4.00
N GLY A 58 23.73 -13.90 4.06
CA GLY A 58 24.54 -12.90 3.37
C GLY A 58 24.34 -12.82 1.85
N ARG A 59 23.41 -13.58 1.27
CA ARG A 59 23.09 -13.50 -0.17
C ARG A 59 22.45 -12.15 -0.50
N PRO A 60 22.79 -11.55 -1.65
CA PRO A 60 22.19 -10.30 -2.08
C PRO A 60 20.67 -10.46 -2.19
N ILE A 61 19.96 -9.36 -2.02
CA ILE A 61 18.56 -9.22 -2.38
C ILE A 61 18.50 -9.17 -3.90
N GLU A 62 17.64 -10.01 -4.47
CA GLU A 62 17.43 -10.09 -5.92
C GLU A 62 16.05 -9.50 -6.19
N LEU A 63 16.01 -8.55 -7.12
CA LEU A 63 14.81 -7.93 -7.63
C LEU A 63 14.65 -8.35 -9.09
N ASP A 64 13.66 -9.19 -9.37
CA ASP A 64 13.31 -9.66 -10.71
C ASP A 64 11.83 -9.33 -10.98
N ILE A 65 11.59 -8.27 -11.77
CA ILE A 65 10.25 -7.78 -12.09
C ILE A 65 10.02 -7.84 -13.59
N VAL A 66 9.07 -8.67 -13.99
CA VAL A 66 8.55 -8.73 -15.35
C VAL A 66 7.26 -7.90 -15.45
N GLY A 67 7.39 -6.69 -15.99
CA GLY A 67 6.29 -5.77 -16.28
C GLY A 67 6.11 -5.56 -17.79
N HIS A 68 5.89 -4.31 -18.21
CA HIS A 68 6.00 -3.93 -19.63
C HIS A 68 7.44 -4.10 -20.14
N GLU A 69 8.39 -3.76 -19.29
CA GLU A 69 9.81 -4.08 -19.43
C GLU A 69 10.23 -5.10 -18.37
N HIS A 70 11.45 -5.63 -18.50
CA HIS A 70 12.04 -6.54 -17.53
C HIS A 70 13.14 -5.82 -16.77
N LEU A 71 13.06 -5.82 -15.44
CA LEU A 71 14.11 -5.31 -14.57
C LEU A 71 14.65 -6.45 -13.71
N HIS A 72 15.96 -6.65 -13.77
CA HIS A 72 16.69 -7.55 -12.89
C HIS A 72 17.87 -6.81 -12.23
N VAL A 73 17.89 -6.77 -10.90
CA VAL A 73 18.90 -6.06 -10.10
C VAL A 73 19.24 -6.88 -8.85
N GLU A 74 20.52 -6.89 -8.48
CA GLU A 74 20.98 -7.40 -7.19
C GLU A 74 21.45 -6.26 -6.29
N GLN A 75 21.11 -6.32 -5.00
CA GLN A 75 21.54 -5.36 -4.00
C GLN A 75 22.02 -6.05 -2.72
N SER A 76 23.07 -5.51 -2.11
CA SER A 76 23.70 -6.08 -0.90
C SER A 76 23.20 -5.45 0.41
N ASP A 77 22.11 -4.68 0.35
CA ASP A 77 21.47 -4.04 1.49
C ASP A 77 19.95 -3.93 1.25
N VAL A 78 19.20 -3.59 2.30
CA VAL A 78 17.73 -3.53 2.25
C VAL A 78 17.17 -2.28 1.56
N MET A 79 18.02 -1.37 1.04
CA MET A 79 17.57 -0.04 0.59
C MET A 79 16.70 -0.07 -0.67
N LEU A 80 16.56 -1.19 -1.37
CA LEU A 80 15.52 -1.35 -2.39
C LEU A 80 14.12 -1.04 -1.85
N GLU A 81 13.86 -1.32 -0.56
CA GLU A 81 12.57 -0.99 0.05
C GLU A 81 12.28 0.51 0.08
N SER A 82 13.33 1.35 0.17
CA SER A 82 13.20 2.80 0.28
C SER A 82 12.85 3.49 -1.04
N ALA A 83 12.83 2.73 -2.15
CA ALA A 83 12.23 3.21 -3.39
C ALA A 83 10.71 3.41 -3.26
N THR A 84 10.09 2.75 -2.27
CA THR A 84 8.64 2.66 -2.15
C THR A 84 8.09 3.62 -1.11
N THR A 85 7.10 4.42 -1.51
CA THR A 85 6.38 5.36 -0.63
C THR A 85 4.88 5.09 -0.67
N SER A 86 4.25 4.96 0.49
CA SER A 86 2.83 4.62 0.62
C SER A 86 2.05 5.64 1.42
N PHE A 87 0.74 5.65 1.20
CA PHE A 87 -0.21 6.36 2.05
C PHE A 87 -0.97 5.32 2.88
N GLN A 88 -0.69 5.27 4.18
CA GLN A 88 -1.23 4.21 5.04
C GLN A 88 -2.48 4.71 5.76
N ILE A 89 -3.59 4.03 5.53
CA ILE A 89 -4.90 4.42 6.08
C ILE A 89 -5.18 3.55 7.31
N HIS A 90 -5.40 4.19 8.45
CA HIS A 90 -5.63 3.50 9.72
C HIS A 90 -7.09 3.63 10.15
N MET A 91 -7.70 2.51 10.51
CA MET A 91 -9.05 2.47 11.07
C MET A 91 -9.02 1.76 12.42
N GLN A 92 -9.50 2.42 13.47
CA GLN A 92 -9.79 1.76 14.75
C GLN A 92 -11.10 0.99 14.62
N VAL A 93 -11.13 -0.25 15.12
CA VAL A 93 -12.28 -1.15 14.93
C VAL A 93 -12.76 -1.74 16.26
N PRO A 94 -14.08 -1.96 16.41
CA PRO A 94 -14.62 -2.74 17.52
C PRO A 94 -14.07 -4.16 17.52
N GLN A 95 -13.75 -4.70 18.71
CA GLN A 95 -13.16 -6.03 18.84
C GLN A 95 -14.04 -7.15 18.26
N ASP A 96 -15.35 -7.07 18.48
CA ASP A 96 -16.34 -8.03 17.98
C ASP A 96 -16.52 -8.00 16.46
N LYS A 97 -16.07 -6.93 15.79
CA LYS A 97 -16.12 -6.78 14.33
C LYS A 97 -14.76 -6.84 13.66
N ALA A 98 -13.67 -6.96 14.41
CA ALA A 98 -12.31 -6.81 13.87
C ALA A 98 -12.01 -7.80 12.72
N ALA A 99 -12.48 -9.05 12.83
CA ALA A 99 -12.37 -10.04 11.76
C ALA A 99 -13.11 -9.62 10.48
N ARG A 100 -14.30 -9.02 10.61
CA ARG A 100 -15.11 -8.53 9.48
C ARG A 100 -14.39 -7.41 8.73
N TYR A 101 -13.82 -6.45 9.46
CA TYR A 101 -13.12 -5.32 8.84
C TYR A 101 -11.83 -5.75 8.14
N ILE A 102 -11.03 -6.66 8.72
CA ILE A 102 -9.77 -7.06 8.08
C ILE A 102 -10.04 -7.89 6.81
N ASN A 103 -11.03 -8.78 6.83
CA ASN A 103 -11.43 -9.55 5.65
C ASN A 103 -12.00 -8.64 4.56
N ALA A 104 -12.85 -7.67 4.93
CA ALA A 104 -13.33 -6.65 4.01
C ALA A 104 -12.17 -5.85 3.39
N SER A 105 -11.17 -5.47 4.19
CA SER A 105 -9.98 -4.74 3.73
C SER A 105 -9.15 -5.56 2.72
N MET A 106 -9.00 -6.87 2.95
CA MET A 106 -8.36 -7.79 2.00
C MET A 106 -9.15 -7.86 0.67
N VAL A 107 -10.45 -8.05 0.74
CA VAL A 107 -11.33 -8.16 -0.45
C VAL A 107 -11.26 -6.90 -1.33
N ILE A 108 -11.26 -5.71 -0.73
CA ILE A 108 -11.22 -4.44 -1.47
C ILE A 108 -9.81 -3.99 -1.86
N SER A 109 -8.78 -4.73 -1.48
CA SER A 109 -7.40 -4.36 -1.82
C SER A 109 -7.14 -4.32 -3.32
N ALA A 110 -7.79 -5.20 -4.09
CA ALA A 110 -7.68 -5.23 -5.55
C ALA A 110 -8.23 -3.96 -6.23
N PRO A 111 -9.51 -3.56 -6.06
CA PRO A 111 -10.00 -2.32 -6.65
C PRO A 111 -9.27 -1.09 -6.10
N LEU A 112 -8.84 -1.11 -4.83
CA LEU A 112 -8.15 0.02 -4.21
C LEU A 112 -6.74 0.24 -4.77
N VAL A 113 -5.94 -0.82 -4.97
CA VAL A 113 -4.59 -0.69 -5.55
C VAL A 113 -4.66 -0.23 -7.01
N ALA A 114 -5.63 -0.71 -7.78
CA ALA A 114 -5.83 -0.30 -9.17
C ALA A 114 -6.29 1.15 -9.31
N LEU A 115 -7.22 1.60 -8.46
CA LEU A 115 -7.69 3.00 -8.42
C LEU A 115 -6.56 3.98 -8.10
N ALA A 116 -5.67 3.58 -7.20
CA ALA A 116 -4.62 4.43 -6.65
C ALA A 116 -3.27 4.31 -7.38
N ALA A 117 -3.15 3.43 -8.38
CA ALA A 117 -1.90 3.14 -9.09
C ALA A 117 -1.12 4.40 -9.49
N ASN A 118 0.12 4.50 -9.01
CA ASN A 118 0.95 5.71 -9.14
C ASN A 118 2.46 5.43 -9.25
N SER A 119 2.85 4.18 -9.52
CA SER A 119 4.25 3.75 -9.48
C SER A 119 4.66 2.93 -10.73
N PRO A 120 4.57 3.49 -11.96
CA PRO A 120 4.88 2.71 -13.16
C PRO A 120 6.37 2.51 -13.40
N TYR A 121 7.20 3.45 -12.97
CA TYR A 121 8.63 3.47 -13.27
C TYR A 121 9.48 3.13 -12.05
N LEU A 122 10.49 2.27 -12.26
CA LEU A 122 11.60 2.07 -11.34
C LEU A 122 12.90 2.05 -12.12
N PHE A 123 13.88 2.87 -11.72
CA PHE A 123 15.17 3.01 -12.42
C PHE A 123 15.02 3.35 -13.92
N GLY A 124 13.93 4.03 -14.27
CA GLY A 124 13.59 4.39 -15.65
C GLY A 124 12.85 3.29 -16.45
N HIS A 125 12.66 2.10 -15.91
CA HIS A 125 11.93 1.01 -16.57
C HIS A 125 10.43 1.08 -16.29
N ASP A 126 9.61 0.98 -17.34
CA ASP A 126 8.17 0.81 -17.27
C ASP A 126 7.81 -0.62 -16.84
N LEU A 127 7.26 -0.79 -15.65
CA LEU A 127 7.02 -2.11 -15.05
C LEU A 127 5.52 -2.40 -14.87
N TRP A 128 5.05 -2.47 -13.63
CA TRP A 128 3.64 -2.72 -13.30
C TRP A 128 2.90 -1.41 -13.11
N ASP A 129 1.57 -1.43 -13.16
CA ASP A 129 0.80 -0.24 -12.81
C ASP A 129 1.10 0.26 -11.39
N GLU A 130 1.33 -0.66 -10.45
CA GLU A 130 1.79 -0.38 -9.10
C GLU A 130 3.04 -1.21 -8.75
N THR A 131 4.20 -0.77 -9.26
CA THR A 131 5.49 -1.48 -9.12
C THR A 131 5.99 -1.59 -7.69
N ARG A 132 5.52 -0.75 -6.75
CA ARG A 132 5.90 -0.90 -5.34
C ARG A 132 5.54 -2.27 -4.77
N ILE A 133 4.48 -2.93 -5.26
CA ILE A 133 4.04 -4.23 -4.74
C ILE A 133 5.16 -5.26 -4.90
N PRO A 134 5.64 -5.58 -6.12
CA PRO A 134 6.73 -6.52 -6.29
C PRO A 134 8.06 -6.00 -5.73
N VAL A 135 8.33 -4.68 -5.78
CA VAL A 135 9.57 -4.13 -5.20
C VAL A 135 9.67 -4.41 -3.73
N PHE A 136 8.63 -4.05 -2.97
CA PHE A 136 8.65 -4.24 -1.53
C PHE A 136 8.73 -5.74 -1.21
N GLU A 137 7.85 -6.56 -1.81
CA GLU A 137 7.82 -8.01 -1.55
C GLU A 137 9.15 -8.73 -1.80
N GLN A 138 9.92 -8.30 -2.79
CA GLN A 138 11.22 -8.89 -3.10
C GLN A 138 12.35 -8.28 -2.26
N ALA A 139 12.29 -6.97 -1.96
CA ALA A 139 13.32 -6.25 -1.21
C ALA A 139 13.58 -6.83 0.18
N VAL A 140 12.55 -7.37 0.84
CA VAL A 140 12.66 -7.97 2.18
C VAL A 140 12.16 -9.41 2.18
N SER A 141 12.31 -10.12 1.05
CA SER A 141 11.96 -11.54 0.90
C SER A 141 12.84 -12.40 1.81
N SER A 142 12.46 -12.42 3.09
CA SER A 142 13.04 -13.20 4.17
C SER A 142 11.87 -13.85 4.89
N GLY A 143 11.87 -15.17 4.97
CA GLY A 143 10.82 -15.91 5.64
C GLY A 143 10.93 -17.41 5.42
N GLY A 144 10.68 -18.15 6.50
CA GLY A 144 10.76 -19.60 6.56
C GLY A 144 11.25 -20.13 7.90
N PHE A 145 10.73 -21.30 8.25
CA PHE A 145 11.08 -22.08 9.43
C PHE A 145 12.51 -22.65 9.28
N LEU A 146 13.28 -22.72 10.37
CA LEU A 146 14.59 -23.41 10.46
C LEU A 146 15.61 -23.08 9.34
N HIS A 147 16.26 -21.91 9.42
CA HIS A 147 17.38 -21.51 8.55
C HIS A 147 17.09 -21.43 7.04
N ALA A 148 15.87 -21.72 6.60
CA ALA A 148 15.47 -21.56 5.22
C ALA A 148 14.91 -20.14 5.01
N SER A 149 15.70 -19.25 4.42
CA SER A 149 15.21 -18.01 3.79
C SER A 149 14.22 -18.26 2.62
N ALA A 150 13.83 -19.51 2.40
CA ALA A 150 13.06 -20.03 1.27
C ALA A 150 11.78 -20.74 1.72
N GLY A 151 11.31 -20.50 2.95
CA GLY A 151 9.99 -20.97 3.35
C GLY A 151 8.88 -20.30 2.54
N PRO A 152 7.68 -20.89 2.47
CA PRO A 152 6.59 -20.37 1.64
C PRO A 152 6.06 -19.01 2.12
N LEU A 153 6.32 -18.66 3.38
CA LEU A 153 5.83 -17.43 3.99
C LEU A 153 6.90 -16.34 3.91
N LYS A 154 6.52 -15.20 3.31
CA LYS A 154 7.34 -13.99 3.23
C LYS A 154 6.83 -12.96 4.24
N ARG A 155 7.74 -12.18 4.82
CA ARG A 155 7.40 -11.09 5.76
C ARG A 155 6.53 -10.01 5.13
N ILE A 156 6.69 -9.78 3.84
CA ILE A 156 5.84 -8.88 3.07
C ILE A 156 4.87 -9.75 2.28
N THR A 157 3.58 -9.58 2.52
CA THR A 157 2.58 -10.53 2.04
C THR A 157 1.18 -9.92 1.98
N PHE A 158 0.36 -10.45 1.08
CA PHE A 158 -1.09 -10.22 1.10
C PHE A 158 -1.76 -10.88 2.33
N GLY A 159 -1.17 -11.96 2.84
CA GLY A 159 -1.72 -12.84 3.87
C GLY A 159 -1.79 -14.28 3.39
N ASN A 160 -2.17 -15.20 4.28
CA ASN A 160 -2.27 -16.64 3.96
C ASN A 160 -3.70 -17.18 3.94
N ASN A 161 -4.61 -16.52 4.66
CA ASN A 161 -6.04 -16.79 4.62
C ASN A 161 -6.81 -15.60 5.19
N TYR A 162 -8.14 -15.63 5.08
CA TYR A 162 -9.01 -14.76 5.86
C TYR A 162 -8.96 -15.12 7.34
N VAL A 163 -9.22 -14.12 8.18
CA VAL A 163 -9.41 -14.29 9.62
C VAL A 163 -10.78 -14.91 9.88
N ARG A 164 -10.89 -15.87 10.80
CA ARG A 164 -12.15 -16.59 11.05
C ARG A 164 -12.91 -16.03 12.24
N GLU A 165 -12.20 -15.85 13.35
CA GLU A 165 -12.81 -15.46 14.62
C GLU A 165 -12.28 -14.12 15.11
N SER A 166 -10.96 -13.90 15.10
CA SER A 166 -10.37 -12.67 15.62
C SER A 166 -8.97 -12.39 15.10
N LEU A 167 -8.51 -11.15 15.25
CA LEU A 167 -7.16 -10.75 14.86
C LEU A 167 -6.05 -11.52 15.63
N TRP A 168 -6.39 -12.25 16.70
CA TRP A 168 -5.46 -13.14 17.39
C TRP A 168 -4.79 -14.13 16.42
N GLU A 169 -5.53 -14.67 15.46
CA GLU A 169 -5.02 -15.63 14.47
C GLU A 169 -3.81 -15.07 13.70
N CYS A 170 -3.79 -13.75 13.43
CA CYS A 170 -2.64 -13.11 12.79
C CYS A 170 -1.41 -13.02 13.71
N PHE A 171 -1.61 -12.84 15.02
CA PHE A 171 -0.52 -12.79 15.99
C PHE A 171 0.00 -14.18 16.35
N GLU A 172 -0.87 -15.19 16.36
CA GLU A 172 -0.49 -16.59 16.45
C GLU A 172 0.33 -17.01 15.23
N GLU A 173 -0.11 -16.65 14.02
CA GLU A 173 0.67 -16.86 12.78
C GLU A 173 2.04 -16.16 12.86
N ASN A 174 2.11 -14.95 13.43
CA ASN A 174 3.37 -14.25 13.65
C ASN A 174 4.34 -15.07 14.52
N LEU A 175 3.82 -15.63 15.62
CA LEU A 175 4.61 -16.41 16.58
C LEU A 175 5.08 -17.74 15.96
N ASP A 176 4.19 -18.43 15.26
CA ASP A 176 4.44 -19.76 14.73
C ASP A 176 5.37 -19.75 13.52
N HIS A 177 5.34 -18.70 12.70
CA HIS A 177 5.97 -18.77 11.37
C HIS A 177 7.08 -17.78 11.10
N TYR A 178 7.17 -16.69 11.87
CA TYR A 178 8.14 -15.63 11.60
C TYR A 178 9.19 -15.60 12.71
N PRO A 179 10.46 -15.94 12.42
CA PRO A 179 11.54 -15.78 13.37
C PRO A 179 11.61 -14.34 13.91
N ILE A 180 12.10 -14.16 15.12
CA ILE A 180 12.30 -12.81 15.67
C ILE A 180 13.42 -12.12 14.89
N LEU A 181 13.12 -11.01 14.23
CA LEU A 181 14.10 -10.24 13.46
C LEU A 181 14.88 -9.26 14.33
N LEU A 182 14.22 -8.65 15.31
CA LEU A 182 14.80 -7.65 16.22
C LEU A 182 14.59 -8.12 17.66
N PRO A 183 15.56 -8.84 18.26
CA PRO A 183 15.45 -9.37 19.63
C PRO A 183 15.79 -8.28 20.67
N HIS A 184 15.09 -7.16 20.63
CA HIS A 184 15.27 -6.07 21.60
C HIS A 184 14.46 -6.34 22.87
N ASP A 185 15.12 -6.30 24.03
CA ASP A 185 14.46 -6.32 25.33
C ASP A 185 14.13 -4.89 25.75
N PHE A 186 12.84 -4.59 25.84
CA PHE A 186 12.35 -3.27 26.22
C PHE A 186 12.36 -3.04 27.75
N GLY A 187 12.45 -4.09 28.57
CA GLY A 187 12.29 -3.98 30.02
C GLY A 187 10.92 -3.46 30.48
N THR A 188 9.92 -3.46 29.58
CA THR A 188 8.55 -3.00 29.85
C THR A 188 7.64 -4.13 30.34
N ALA A 189 6.53 -3.78 30.98
CA ALA A 189 5.53 -4.75 31.40
C ALA A 189 4.89 -5.47 30.19
N SER A 190 4.49 -6.73 30.37
CA SER A 190 3.90 -7.56 29.30
C SER A 190 2.60 -6.99 28.74
N GLU A 191 1.88 -6.26 29.57
CA GLU A 191 0.60 -5.60 29.33
C GLU A 191 0.73 -4.49 28.27
N GLU A 192 1.91 -3.90 28.12
CA GLU A 192 2.21 -2.91 27.07
C GLU A 192 2.47 -3.55 25.69
N MET A 193 2.59 -4.89 25.67
CA MET A 193 2.76 -5.72 24.48
C MET A 193 3.89 -5.22 23.55
N ALA A 194 4.94 -4.61 24.11
CA ALA A 194 6.00 -3.94 23.33
C ALA A 194 6.70 -4.92 22.37
N HIS A 195 7.02 -6.13 22.84
CA HIS A 195 7.63 -7.18 22.04
C HIS A 195 6.71 -7.69 20.91
N LEU A 196 5.41 -7.88 21.20
CA LEU A 196 4.43 -8.29 20.20
C LEU A 196 4.23 -7.20 19.13
N ARG A 197 4.15 -5.93 19.54
CA ARG A 197 4.06 -4.78 18.61
C ARG A 197 5.32 -4.63 17.78
N LEU A 198 6.51 -4.82 18.36
CA LEU A 198 7.77 -4.80 17.62
C LEU A 198 7.82 -5.94 16.58
N HIS A 199 7.51 -7.17 16.99
CA HIS A 199 7.51 -8.33 16.09
C HIS A 199 6.54 -8.15 14.92
N ASN A 200 5.29 -7.77 15.22
CA ASN A 200 4.29 -7.44 14.20
C ASN A 200 4.72 -6.27 13.30
N GLY A 201 5.50 -5.33 13.84
CA GLY A 201 6.10 -4.22 13.09
C GLY A 201 7.18 -4.64 12.08
N THR A 202 7.67 -5.88 12.15
CA THR A 202 8.64 -6.49 11.20
C THR A 202 8.02 -7.53 10.27
N ILE A 203 6.68 -7.53 10.22
CA ILE A 203 5.87 -8.34 9.31
C ILE A 203 4.92 -7.35 8.61
N TRP A 204 5.15 -7.15 7.32
CA TRP A 204 4.51 -6.10 6.55
C TRP A 204 3.41 -6.69 5.67
N ARG A 205 2.30 -7.08 6.31
CA ARG A 205 1.07 -7.46 5.58
C ARG A 205 0.49 -6.24 4.89
N TRP A 206 -0.02 -6.36 3.66
CA TRP A 206 -0.69 -5.27 2.96
C TRP A 206 -1.94 -4.71 3.68
N ASN A 207 -2.62 -5.55 4.46
CA ASN A 207 -3.58 -5.14 5.47
C ASN A 207 -3.13 -5.70 6.81
N ARG A 208 -2.73 -4.82 7.74
CA ARG A 208 -2.06 -5.22 8.97
C ARG A 208 -2.92 -4.97 10.21
N PRO A 209 -3.18 -5.99 11.04
CA PRO A 209 -3.77 -5.77 12.35
C PRO A 209 -2.74 -5.13 13.28
N LEU A 210 -3.19 -4.17 14.08
CA LEU A 210 -2.37 -3.44 15.04
C LEU A 210 -3.06 -3.40 16.40
N ILE A 211 -2.23 -3.37 17.45
CA ILE A 211 -2.65 -3.07 18.81
C ILE A 211 -2.13 -1.67 19.15
N GLY A 212 -3.03 -0.75 19.46
CA GLY A 212 -2.74 0.58 19.96
C GLY A 212 -3.05 0.70 21.44
N PHE A 213 -2.46 1.71 22.07
CA PHE A 213 -2.66 2.03 23.47
C PHE A 213 -2.87 3.54 23.58
N ASP A 214 -4.07 3.95 23.96
CA ASP A 214 -4.35 5.30 24.44
C ASP A 214 -4.58 5.20 25.96
N GLU A 215 -5.73 5.66 26.47
CA GLU A 215 -6.16 5.34 27.85
C GLU A 215 -6.52 3.85 28.02
N GLN A 216 -6.95 3.19 26.94
CA GLN A 216 -7.28 1.76 26.89
C GLN A 216 -6.64 1.12 25.65
N PRO A 217 -6.32 -0.19 25.68
CA PRO A 217 -5.89 -0.92 24.50
C PRO A 217 -6.99 -0.95 23.45
N HIS A 218 -6.63 -0.79 22.17
CA HIS A 218 -7.58 -0.81 21.07
C HIS A 218 -7.00 -1.52 19.85
N LEU A 219 -7.88 -2.04 18.98
CA LEU A 219 -7.50 -2.69 17.73
C LEU A 219 -7.59 -1.72 16.57
N ARG A 220 -6.61 -1.77 15.67
CA ARG A 220 -6.63 -1.04 14.41
C ARG A 220 -6.31 -1.95 13.24
N ILE A 221 -6.81 -1.58 12.07
CA ILE A 221 -6.38 -2.13 10.80
C ILE A 221 -5.66 -1.02 10.06
N GLU A 222 -4.48 -1.35 9.55
CA GLU A 222 -3.66 -0.49 8.72
C GLU A 222 -3.69 -1.01 7.29
N GLN A 223 -4.32 -0.24 6.41
CA GLN A 223 -4.40 -0.46 4.97
C GLN A 223 -3.14 0.15 4.33
N ARG A 224 -2.36 -0.64 3.59
CA ARG A 224 -1.04 -0.22 3.08
C ARG A 224 -0.87 -0.35 1.57
N VAL A 225 -1.92 -0.72 0.83
CA VAL A 225 -1.79 -1.02 -0.60
C VAL A 225 -1.63 0.25 -1.42
N VAL A 226 -2.21 1.37 -1.00
CA VAL A 226 -2.20 2.59 -1.81
C VAL A 226 -0.85 3.32 -1.74
N PRO A 227 -0.32 3.78 -2.89
CA PRO A 227 0.87 4.62 -2.93
C PRO A 227 0.59 6.01 -2.35
N SER A 228 1.66 6.75 -2.06
CA SER A 228 1.53 8.20 -1.85
C SER A 228 1.25 8.93 -3.16
N GLY A 229 0.55 10.07 -3.10
CA GLY A 229 0.15 10.85 -4.27
C GLY A 229 -1.00 10.24 -5.09
N PRO A 230 -1.23 10.70 -6.33
CA PRO A 230 -0.50 11.78 -7.02
C PRO A 230 -0.80 13.18 -6.51
N SER A 231 -1.94 13.44 -5.88
CA SER A 231 -2.23 14.71 -5.21
C SER A 231 -2.79 14.46 -3.81
N THR A 232 -2.77 15.46 -2.94
CA THR A 232 -3.36 15.32 -1.60
C THR A 232 -4.88 15.11 -1.68
N VAL A 233 -5.56 15.69 -2.67
CA VAL A 233 -7.01 15.48 -2.85
C VAL A 233 -7.31 14.07 -3.34
N ASP A 234 -6.45 13.50 -4.19
CA ASP A 234 -6.57 12.10 -4.62
C ASP A 234 -6.36 11.13 -3.45
N MET A 235 -5.40 11.42 -2.56
CA MET A 235 -5.15 10.62 -1.36
C MET A 235 -6.35 10.63 -0.40
N VAL A 236 -6.97 11.80 -0.18
CA VAL A 236 -8.20 11.89 0.65
C VAL A 236 -9.38 11.18 -0.01
N ALA A 237 -9.53 11.30 -1.33
CA ALA A 237 -10.55 10.57 -2.08
C ALA A 237 -10.38 9.05 -1.97
N ASN A 238 -9.14 8.54 -2.10
CA ASN A 238 -8.83 7.11 -1.89
C ASN A 238 -9.18 6.65 -0.47
N MET A 239 -8.90 7.48 0.54
CA MET A 239 -9.24 7.20 1.93
C MET A 239 -10.76 7.13 2.16
N ALA A 240 -11.51 8.11 1.64
CA ALA A 240 -12.97 8.12 1.73
C ALA A 240 -13.58 6.87 1.07
N PHE A 241 -13.09 6.51 -0.13
CA PHE A 241 -13.51 5.30 -0.83
C PHE A 241 -13.24 4.03 -0.02
N TYR A 242 -12.03 3.89 0.55
CA TYR A 242 -11.69 2.77 1.42
C TYR A 242 -12.62 2.68 2.64
N TYR A 243 -12.81 3.79 3.38
CA TYR A 243 -13.64 3.79 4.57
C TYR A 243 -15.10 3.45 4.28
N GLY A 244 -15.66 3.99 3.21
CA GLY A 244 -17.01 3.63 2.77
C GLY A 244 -17.13 2.14 2.46
N LEU A 245 -16.22 1.61 1.64
CA LEU A 245 -16.28 0.20 1.23
C LEU A 245 -16.10 -0.77 2.38
N VAL A 246 -15.09 -0.53 3.23
CA VAL A 246 -14.80 -1.43 4.34
C VAL A 246 -15.96 -1.42 5.35
N GLU A 247 -16.57 -0.27 5.59
CA GLU A 247 -17.73 -0.14 6.48
C GLU A 247 -18.91 -0.96 5.97
N THR A 248 -19.28 -0.77 4.70
CA THR A 248 -20.41 -1.48 4.08
C THR A 248 -20.20 -2.99 4.08
N LEU A 249 -18.99 -3.46 3.73
CA LEU A 249 -18.69 -4.89 3.70
C LEU A 249 -18.58 -5.52 5.10
N ALA A 250 -18.03 -4.79 6.06
CA ALA A 250 -17.97 -5.25 7.45
C ALA A 250 -19.38 -5.42 8.04
N HIS A 251 -20.33 -4.57 7.65
CA HIS A 251 -21.73 -4.62 8.08
C HIS A 251 -22.65 -5.45 7.20
N SER A 252 -22.17 -5.96 6.07
CA SER A 252 -22.97 -6.80 5.18
C SER A 252 -23.52 -8.03 5.92
N PRO A 253 -24.79 -8.42 5.71
CA PRO A 253 -25.34 -9.63 6.32
C PRO A 253 -24.61 -10.89 5.86
N VAL A 254 -24.16 -10.92 4.60
CA VAL A 254 -23.33 -12.01 4.07
C VAL A 254 -21.87 -11.57 4.11
N ARG A 255 -21.06 -12.35 4.83
CA ARG A 255 -19.63 -12.13 4.97
C ARG A 255 -18.95 -12.20 3.59
N PRO A 256 -18.09 -11.24 3.20
CA PRO A 256 -17.46 -11.25 1.89
C PRO A 256 -16.49 -12.44 1.70
N GLU A 257 -15.83 -12.89 2.76
CA GLU A 257 -14.95 -14.07 2.77
C GLU A 257 -15.68 -15.39 2.51
N MET A 258 -17.01 -15.42 2.63
CA MET A 258 -17.85 -16.57 2.27
C MET A 258 -18.24 -16.59 0.78
N GLN A 259 -18.01 -15.48 0.08
CA GLN A 259 -18.43 -15.27 -1.31
C GLN A 259 -17.25 -15.22 -2.27
N LEU A 260 -16.07 -14.79 -1.80
CA LEU A 260 -14.85 -14.72 -2.59
C LEU A 260 -13.74 -15.50 -1.90
N ASP A 261 -13.32 -16.61 -2.50
CA ASP A 261 -12.22 -17.44 -2.00
C ASP A 261 -10.93 -16.62 -1.81
N PHE A 262 -10.18 -16.92 -0.76
CA PHE A 262 -8.97 -16.19 -0.41
C PHE A 262 -7.92 -16.20 -1.52
N ALA A 263 -7.69 -17.35 -2.16
CA ALA A 263 -6.73 -17.46 -3.25
C ALA A 263 -7.13 -16.56 -4.42
N ILE A 264 -8.43 -16.46 -4.69
CA ILE A 264 -8.95 -15.58 -5.74
C ILE A 264 -8.82 -14.11 -5.34
N SER A 265 -9.12 -13.74 -4.09
CA SER A 265 -8.90 -12.37 -3.61
C SER A 265 -7.43 -11.95 -3.71
N ARG A 266 -6.52 -12.86 -3.38
CA ARG A 266 -5.07 -12.65 -3.53
C ARG A 266 -4.68 -12.48 -5.00
N ASP A 267 -5.17 -13.36 -5.87
CA ASP A 267 -4.84 -13.30 -7.30
C ASP A 267 -5.42 -12.03 -7.94
N ASN A 268 -6.65 -11.62 -7.56
CA ASN A 268 -7.26 -10.35 -7.93
C ASN A 268 -6.37 -9.17 -7.54
N PHE A 269 -5.78 -9.17 -6.33
CA PHE A 269 -4.91 -8.11 -5.86
C PHE A 269 -3.67 -7.96 -6.75
N TYR A 270 -2.99 -9.05 -7.09
CA TYR A 270 -1.83 -9.00 -7.97
C TYR A 270 -2.17 -8.65 -9.41
N GLN A 271 -3.31 -9.13 -9.93
CA GLN A 271 -3.80 -8.71 -11.26
C GLN A 271 -4.08 -7.21 -11.32
N ALA A 272 -4.73 -6.67 -10.29
CA ALA A 272 -5.02 -5.25 -10.17
C ALA A 272 -3.76 -4.40 -9.97
N ALA A 273 -2.78 -4.87 -9.19
CA ALA A 273 -1.49 -4.20 -9.04
C ALA A 273 -0.71 -4.16 -10.37
N ARG A 274 -0.81 -5.22 -11.19
CA ARG A 274 -0.10 -5.31 -12.46
C ARG A 274 -0.75 -4.49 -13.58
N HIS A 275 -2.07 -4.52 -13.68
CA HIS A 275 -2.83 -4.00 -14.82
C HIS A 275 -3.77 -2.83 -14.50
N GLY A 276 -3.76 -2.35 -13.25
CA GLY A 276 -4.55 -1.20 -12.82
C GLY A 276 -6.04 -1.36 -13.07
N LEU A 277 -6.68 -0.28 -13.54
CA LEU A 277 -8.13 -0.24 -13.81
C LEU A 277 -8.59 -1.19 -14.93
N ASP A 278 -7.67 -1.62 -15.82
CA ASP A 278 -7.95 -2.52 -16.93
C ASP A 278 -7.89 -4.01 -16.52
N ALA A 279 -7.43 -4.30 -15.30
CA ALA A 279 -7.44 -5.64 -14.73
C ALA A 279 -8.85 -6.24 -14.71
N HIS A 280 -8.95 -7.54 -14.99
CA HIS A 280 -10.18 -8.30 -14.81
C HIS A 280 -10.06 -9.17 -13.56
N ILE A 281 -11.02 -9.05 -12.65
CA ILE A 281 -11.02 -9.72 -11.35
C ILE A 281 -12.36 -10.39 -11.09
N GLN A 282 -12.37 -11.44 -10.28
CA GLN A 282 -13.63 -12.04 -9.82
C GLN A 282 -14.20 -11.24 -8.65
N TRP A 283 -15.50 -10.95 -8.65
CA TRP A 283 -16.15 -10.28 -7.52
C TRP A 283 -16.99 -11.24 -6.67
N LEU A 284 -17.67 -10.71 -5.64
CA LEU A 284 -18.46 -11.48 -4.67
C LEU A 284 -19.61 -12.28 -5.30
N ASP A 285 -20.06 -11.89 -6.49
CA ASP A 285 -21.10 -12.61 -7.25
C ASP A 285 -20.53 -13.75 -8.11
N GLY A 286 -19.23 -14.04 -8.00
CA GLY A 286 -18.53 -15.08 -8.76
C GLY A 286 -18.22 -14.69 -10.21
N ASN A 287 -18.65 -13.51 -10.68
CA ASN A 287 -18.41 -13.09 -12.06
C ASN A 287 -17.07 -12.37 -12.20
N SER A 288 -16.44 -12.56 -13.37
CA SER A 288 -15.29 -11.76 -13.78
C SER A 288 -15.75 -10.42 -14.35
N ILE A 289 -15.13 -9.33 -13.89
CA ILE A 289 -15.46 -7.96 -14.27
C ILE A 289 -14.18 -7.11 -14.30
N SER A 290 -14.09 -6.13 -15.19
CA SER A 290 -12.98 -5.18 -15.15
C SER A 290 -13.06 -4.31 -13.90
N VAL A 291 -11.92 -3.98 -13.29
CA VAL A 291 -11.89 -3.15 -12.08
C VAL A 291 -12.60 -1.81 -12.31
N LYS A 292 -12.39 -1.18 -13.47
CA LYS A 292 -13.12 0.04 -13.87
C LYS A 292 -14.64 -0.11 -13.74
N ARG A 293 -15.20 -1.17 -14.34
CA ARG A 293 -16.66 -1.41 -14.29
C ARG A 293 -17.12 -1.81 -12.91
N LEU A 294 -16.33 -2.62 -12.19
CA LEU A 294 -16.64 -2.96 -10.80
C LEU A 294 -16.80 -1.71 -9.94
N ILE A 295 -15.86 -0.76 -10.07
CA ILE A 295 -15.91 0.48 -9.29
C ILE A 295 -17.18 1.26 -9.63
N LEU A 296 -17.40 1.58 -10.91
CA LEU A 296 -18.52 2.41 -11.35
C LEU A 296 -19.89 1.75 -11.13
N ASP A 297 -20.01 0.46 -11.47
CA ASP A 297 -21.30 -0.24 -11.48
C ASP A 297 -21.72 -0.73 -10.09
N LYS A 298 -20.78 -0.88 -9.13
CA LYS A 298 -21.06 -1.48 -7.82
C LYS A 298 -20.42 -0.74 -6.63
N LEU A 299 -19.13 -0.46 -6.69
CA LEU A 299 -18.41 0.01 -5.49
C LEU A 299 -18.69 1.47 -5.15
N MET A 300 -19.03 2.32 -6.11
CA MET A 300 -19.40 3.72 -5.81
C MET A 300 -20.60 3.80 -4.88
N GLU A 301 -21.65 3.01 -5.15
CA GLU A 301 -22.85 2.95 -4.30
C GLU A 301 -22.52 2.39 -2.92
N MET A 302 -21.71 1.32 -2.86
CA MET A 302 -21.28 0.76 -1.57
C MET A 302 -20.47 1.77 -0.76
N ALA A 303 -19.50 2.46 -1.37
CA ALA A 303 -18.71 3.46 -0.68
C ALA A 303 -19.57 4.61 -0.15
N TRP A 304 -20.57 5.04 -0.93
CA TRP A 304 -21.56 6.04 -0.51
C TRP A 304 -22.27 5.59 0.78
N GLN A 305 -22.89 4.40 0.74
CA GLN A 305 -23.66 3.86 1.86
C GLN A 305 -22.81 3.72 3.13
N GLY A 306 -21.56 3.28 3.02
CA GLY A 306 -20.68 3.14 4.18
C GLY A 306 -20.24 4.47 4.76
N LEU A 307 -19.99 5.49 3.93
CA LEU A 307 -19.68 6.82 4.42
C LEU A 307 -20.89 7.47 5.12
N GLU A 308 -22.11 7.23 4.65
CA GLU A 308 -23.33 7.65 5.35
C GLU A 308 -23.47 6.95 6.71
N GLN A 309 -23.17 5.64 6.78
CA GLN A 309 -23.18 4.88 8.04
C GLN A 309 -22.15 5.42 9.06
N LEU A 310 -21.00 5.89 8.57
CA LEU A 310 -19.99 6.57 9.39
C LEU A 310 -20.39 8.01 9.79
N GLY A 311 -21.55 8.50 9.34
CA GLY A 311 -22.05 9.83 9.66
C GLY A 311 -21.39 10.97 8.89
N ILE A 312 -20.71 10.67 7.78
CA ILE A 312 -20.11 11.70 6.92
C ILE A 312 -21.21 12.46 6.17
N SER A 313 -21.04 13.78 6.04
CA SER A 313 -22.06 14.62 5.42
C SER A 313 -22.19 14.35 3.92
N SER A 314 -23.40 14.36 3.37
CA SER A 314 -23.61 14.14 1.93
C SER A 314 -22.79 15.08 1.04
N PRO A 315 -22.59 16.38 1.36
CA PRO A 315 -21.68 17.24 0.59
C PRO A 315 -20.23 16.73 0.55
N ASP A 316 -19.68 16.27 1.68
CA ASP A 316 -18.32 15.70 1.73
C ASP A 316 -18.24 14.39 0.93
N ILE A 317 -19.27 13.53 1.03
CA ILE A 317 -19.32 12.29 0.26
C ILE A 317 -19.34 12.59 -1.24
N HIS A 318 -20.20 13.51 -1.71
CA HIS A 318 -20.24 13.92 -3.12
C HIS A 318 -18.88 14.45 -3.58
N GLN A 319 -18.22 15.28 -2.77
CA GLN A 319 -16.92 15.84 -3.12
C GLN A 319 -15.87 14.75 -3.32
N TRP A 320 -15.71 13.85 -2.35
CA TRP A 320 -14.62 12.87 -2.39
C TRP A 320 -14.89 11.71 -3.33
N LEU A 321 -16.11 11.18 -3.34
CA LEU A 321 -16.49 10.12 -4.27
C LEU A 321 -16.62 10.63 -5.72
N GLY A 322 -16.95 11.91 -5.92
CA GLY A 322 -16.92 12.53 -7.25
C GLY A 322 -15.52 12.51 -7.88
N ILE A 323 -14.47 12.76 -7.09
CA ILE A 323 -13.08 12.65 -7.57
C ILE A 323 -12.75 11.22 -8.00
N VAL A 324 -13.16 10.22 -7.21
CA VAL A 324 -12.96 8.80 -7.55
C VAL A 324 -13.69 8.45 -8.84
N GLU A 325 -14.96 8.84 -8.95
CA GLU A 325 -15.80 8.57 -10.11
C GLU A 325 -15.17 9.15 -11.39
N GLN A 326 -14.81 10.44 -11.39
CA GLN A 326 -14.21 11.10 -12.55
C GLN A 326 -12.84 10.52 -12.92
N ARG A 327 -12.03 10.12 -11.92
CA ARG A 327 -10.77 9.41 -12.17
C ARG A 327 -10.99 8.06 -12.88
N VAL A 328 -12.01 7.31 -12.47
CA VAL A 328 -12.32 6.00 -13.06
C VAL A 328 -12.98 6.15 -14.44
N ILE A 329 -13.86 7.14 -14.63
CA ILE A 329 -14.49 7.46 -15.93
C ILE A 329 -13.42 7.80 -16.97
N SER A 330 -12.55 8.78 -16.66
CA SER A 330 -11.43 9.15 -17.54
C SER A 330 -10.39 8.03 -17.68
N GLY A 331 -10.26 7.20 -16.64
CA GLY A 331 -9.22 6.18 -16.52
C GLY A 331 -7.85 6.76 -16.18
N GLN A 332 -7.74 8.04 -15.88
CA GLN A 332 -6.48 8.75 -15.64
C GLN A 332 -6.02 8.56 -14.18
N THR A 333 -5.31 7.47 -13.92
CA THR A 333 -4.55 7.28 -12.67
C THR A 333 -3.21 8.03 -12.72
N GLY A 334 -2.52 8.13 -11.58
CA GLY A 334 -1.16 8.68 -11.54
C GLY A 334 -0.18 7.91 -12.43
N THR A 335 -0.34 6.59 -12.50
CA THR A 335 0.40 5.74 -13.45
C THR A 335 0.08 6.08 -14.89
N ARG A 336 -1.21 6.16 -15.26
CA ARG A 336 -1.59 6.41 -16.65
C ARG A 336 -1.11 7.79 -17.11
N TRP A 337 -1.24 8.80 -16.26
CA TRP A 337 -0.75 10.15 -16.56
C TRP A 337 0.76 10.14 -16.84
N GLN A 338 1.56 9.49 -15.98
CA GLN A 338 3.01 9.39 -16.16
C GLN A 338 3.39 8.70 -17.48
N ARG A 339 2.72 7.59 -17.82
CA ARG A 339 2.97 6.86 -19.08
C ARG A 339 2.56 7.66 -20.32
N GLU A 340 1.42 8.33 -20.29
CA GLU A 340 0.98 9.18 -21.42
C GLU A 340 1.90 10.40 -21.59
N TYR A 341 2.41 10.97 -20.50
CA TYR A 341 3.44 12.02 -20.57
C TYR A 341 4.70 11.49 -21.28
N VAL A 342 5.24 10.36 -20.85
CA VAL A 342 6.45 9.74 -21.46
C VAL A 342 6.23 9.39 -22.92
N LYS A 343 5.04 8.89 -23.28
CA LYS A 343 4.67 8.61 -24.67
C LYS A 343 4.63 9.88 -25.54
N ARG A 344 4.24 11.02 -24.97
CA ARG A 344 4.11 12.29 -25.70
C ARG A 344 5.42 13.07 -25.79
N HIS A 345 6.23 13.06 -24.73
CA HIS A 345 7.40 13.94 -24.58
C HIS A 345 8.74 13.19 -24.56
N GLY A 346 8.71 11.85 -24.55
CA GLY A 346 9.89 10.99 -24.42
C GLY A 346 10.16 10.55 -22.99
N ALA A 347 11.04 9.56 -22.83
CA ALA A 347 11.38 8.94 -21.54
C ALA A 347 12.42 9.73 -20.72
N ASP A 348 12.28 11.05 -20.64
CA ASP A 348 13.09 11.88 -19.73
C ASP A 348 12.43 11.91 -18.35
N MET A 349 12.96 11.12 -17.41
CA MET A 349 12.43 11.01 -16.06
C MET A 349 12.55 12.30 -15.23
N HIS A 350 13.51 13.17 -15.56
CA HIS A 350 13.62 14.48 -14.90
C HIS A 350 12.52 15.42 -15.39
N ALA A 351 12.29 15.49 -16.70
CA ALA A 351 11.17 16.25 -17.26
C ALA A 351 9.81 15.73 -16.75
N LEU A 352 9.66 14.41 -16.65
CA LEU A 352 8.47 13.79 -16.06
C LEU A 352 8.27 14.22 -14.59
N LEU A 353 9.33 14.18 -13.77
CA LEU A 353 9.26 14.61 -12.37
C LEU A 353 8.85 16.08 -12.25
N ASP A 354 9.40 16.95 -13.10
CA ASP A 354 9.07 18.38 -13.10
C ASP A 354 7.60 18.62 -13.48
N ALA A 355 7.11 17.96 -14.52
CA ALA A 355 5.70 18.05 -14.93
C ALA A 355 4.76 17.46 -13.86
N TYR A 356 5.14 16.33 -13.27
CA TYR A 356 4.39 15.68 -12.19
C TYR A 356 4.26 16.62 -10.98
N ARG A 357 5.36 17.28 -10.60
CA ARG A 357 5.37 18.29 -9.53
C ARG A 357 4.48 19.48 -9.84
N GLN A 358 4.47 19.97 -11.08
CA GLN A 358 3.55 21.04 -11.50
C GLN A 358 2.09 20.60 -11.36
N GLY A 359 1.78 19.35 -11.68
CA GLY A 359 0.47 18.74 -11.41
C GLY A 359 0.12 18.80 -9.92
N GLN A 360 1.04 18.43 -9.03
CA GLN A 360 0.82 18.55 -7.58
C GLN A 360 0.59 19.97 -7.10
N ASP A 361 1.34 20.92 -7.66
CA ASP A 361 1.25 22.34 -7.31
C ASP A 361 -0.11 22.95 -7.65
N SER A 362 -0.81 22.39 -8.64
CA SER A 362 -2.18 22.80 -8.98
C SER A 362 -3.20 22.47 -7.89
N MET A 363 -2.89 21.54 -6.99
CA MET A 363 -3.81 20.96 -6.00
C MET A 363 -5.07 20.31 -6.60
N ALA A 364 -5.12 20.16 -7.93
CA ALA A 364 -6.19 19.48 -8.65
C ALA A 364 -6.01 17.96 -8.56
N PRO A 365 -7.12 17.19 -8.64
CA PRO A 365 -7.03 15.75 -8.75
C PRO A 365 -6.38 15.36 -10.09
N VAL A 366 -5.69 14.22 -10.11
CA VAL A 366 -4.88 13.80 -11.27
C VAL A 366 -5.65 13.67 -12.57
N HIS A 367 -6.97 13.39 -12.52
CA HIS A 367 -7.80 13.29 -13.72
C HIS A 367 -8.03 14.64 -14.42
N GLU A 368 -7.70 15.75 -13.76
CA GLU A 368 -7.75 17.11 -14.32
C GLU A 368 -6.37 17.60 -14.79
N TRP A 369 -5.29 16.85 -14.54
CA TRP A 369 -3.95 17.26 -14.95
C TRP A 369 -3.81 17.21 -16.47
N GLU A 370 -3.20 18.26 -17.03
CA GLU A 370 -2.87 18.34 -18.44
C GLU A 370 -1.66 17.45 -18.79
N LEU A 371 -1.56 17.07 -20.07
CA LEU A 371 -0.45 16.28 -20.63
C LEU A 371 0.50 17.12 -21.47
#